data_AF-A0A9Q0R1B9-F1
#
_entry.id   AF-A0A9Q0R1B9-F1
#
_cell.length_a   1.000
_cell.length_b   1.000
_cell.length_c   1.000
_cell.angle_alpha   90.00
_cell.angle_beta   90.00
_cell.angle_gamma   90.00
#
_symmetry.space_group_name_H-M   'P 1'
#
loop_
_entity.id
_entity.type
_entity.pdbx_description
1 polymer ?
#
loop_
_entity_poly.entity_id
_entity_poly.type
_entity_poly.pdbx_seq_one_letter_code
_entity_poly.pdbx_strand_id
1 'polypeptide(L)'
;MLRENSFQNDLSKESLYSTFDGCLRLLREHFFRAASSDLHDAGQIARQADNLHWILHILIDRQIADDFLKTWASQGDLLEAYSRVLAVHHYKVSRVTARLFVGIGERQLLASKEVRCLLLQKWLEHFYEDFGWMRRVSKGLNRHLIEDGLSNTILTLPLPLHQEIRLSWFNRFLNSGEDWPNIHRGFKVCWRRALWKRNGGPQRPPQLRIAAASSDHS
;
A
#
# COMPACT_ATOMS: atom_id res chain seq x y z
N MET A 1 -0.46 41.92 27.11
CA MET A 1 0.35 40.70 27.00
C MET A 1 -0.30 39.60 27.80
N LEU A 2 -1.07 38.72 27.15
CA LEU A 2 -1.63 37.50 27.74
C LEU A 2 -1.47 36.38 26.72
N ARG A 3 -0.39 35.61 26.93
CA ARG A 3 -0.17 34.19 26.57
C ARG A 3 -1.12 33.55 25.53
N GLU A 4 -0.99 33.94 24.27
CA GLU A 4 -1.40 33.11 23.13
C GLU A 4 -0.15 32.43 22.57
N ASN A 5 0.27 31.33 23.19
CA ASN A 5 1.29 30.41 22.65
C ASN A 5 1.31 29.13 23.49
N SER A 6 0.47 28.15 23.16
CA SER A 6 0.77 26.72 23.46
C SER A 6 -0.08 25.68 22.73
N PHE A 7 -0.95 26.02 21.77
CA PHE A 7 -1.80 25.00 21.09
C PHE A 7 -1.46 24.79 19.60
N GLN A 8 -0.46 25.48 19.07
CA GLN A 8 -0.04 25.34 17.66
C GLN A 8 1.21 24.48 17.45
N ASN A 9 1.74 23.83 18.50
CA ASN A 9 3.06 23.20 18.46
C ASN A 9 3.11 21.66 18.40
N ASP A 10 2.00 20.93 18.38
CA ASP A 10 2.04 19.51 18.81
C ASP A 10 2.17 18.41 17.74
N LEU A 11 2.27 18.73 16.45
CA LEU A 11 2.46 17.70 15.41
C LEU A 11 3.49 18.13 14.37
N SER A 12 4.73 18.40 14.79
CA SER A 12 5.83 18.55 13.84
C SER A 12 6.09 17.24 13.10
N LYS A 13 6.77 17.30 11.94
CA LYS A 13 7.17 16.10 11.19
C LYS A 13 8.02 15.18 12.07
N GLU A 14 8.95 15.75 12.83
CA GLU A 14 9.88 15.04 13.71
C GLU A 14 9.13 14.32 14.84
N SER A 15 8.13 14.96 15.45
CA SER A 15 7.29 14.35 16.49
C SER A 15 6.50 13.15 15.93
N LEU A 16 5.91 13.29 14.74
CA LEU A 16 5.16 12.22 14.07
C LEU A 16 6.07 11.01 13.75
N TYR A 17 7.27 11.26 13.21
CA TYR A 17 8.23 10.21 12.88
C TYR A 17 8.83 9.56 14.13
N SER A 18 9.11 10.33 15.19
CA SER A 18 9.53 9.78 16.48
C SER A 18 8.45 8.86 17.09
N THR A 19 7.19 9.26 16.99
CA THR A 19 6.05 8.44 17.44
C THR A 19 5.90 7.18 16.59
N PHE A 20 6.07 7.30 15.27
CA PHE A 20 6.08 6.18 14.33
C PHE A 20 7.16 5.15 14.70
N ASP A 21 8.40 5.60 14.86
CA ASP A 21 9.54 4.73 15.20
C ASP A 21 9.31 4.03 16.55
N GLY A 22 8.80 4.76 17.54
CA GLY A 22 8.43 4.21 18.85
C GLY A 22 7.35 3.13 18.75
N CYS A 23 6.26 3.39 18.02
CA CYS A 23 5.18 2.43 17.83
C CYS A 23 5.65 1.20 17.05
N LEU A 24 6.49 1.38 16.04
CA LEU A 24 7.03 0.29 15.23
C LEU A 24 7.96 -0.61 16.04
N ARG A 25 8.84 -0.03 16.86
CA ARG A 25 9.70 -0.79 17.78
C ARG A 25 8.87 -1.61 18.77
N LEU A 26 7.89 -0.98 19.42
CA LEU A 26 6.99 -1.69 20.35
C LEU A 26 6.20 -2.79 19.65
N LEU A 27 5.69 -2.54 18.44
CA LEU A 27 5.00 -3.55 17.65
C LEU A 27 5.86 -4.80 17.47
N ARG A 28 7.13 -4.63 17.06
CA ARG A 28 8.08 -5.75 16.92
C ARG A 28 8.27 -6.50 18.24
N GLU A 29 8.53 -5.78 19.33
CA GLU A 29 8.74 -6.38 20.65
C GLU A 29 7.54 -7.25 21.08
N HIS A 30 6.32 -6.74 20.92
CA HIS A 30 5.09 -7.47 21.25
C HIS A 30 4.87 -8.68 20.33
N PHE A 31 5.22 -8.60 19.04
CA PHE A 31 5.15 -9.74 18.13
C PHE A 31 6.07 -10.89 18.55
N PHE A 32 7.32 -10.59 18.88
CA PHE A 32 8.29 -11.61 19.30
C PHE A 32 7.86 -12.29 20.62
N ARG A 33 7.29 -11.53 21.55
CA ARG A 33 6.76 -12.08 22.80
C ARG A 33 5.49 -12.92 22.59
N ALA A 34 4.55 -12.43 21.78
CA ALA A 34 3.34 -13.17 21.43
C ALA A 34 3.67 -14.50 20.71
N ALA A 35 4.66 -14.49 19.79
CA ALA A 35 5.15 -15.69 19.13
C ALA A 35 5.82 -16.69 20.09
N SER A 36 6.20 -16.25 21.29
CA SER A 36 6.78 -17.05 22.37
C SER A 36 5.74 -17.51 23.41
N SER A 37 4.43 -17.38 23.09
CA SER A 37 3.26 -17.81 23.88
C SER A 37 2.73 -16.82 24.94
N ASP A 38 3.13 -15.54 24.90
CA ASP A 38 2.51 -14.52 25.75
C ASP A 38 1.28 -13.88 25.07
N LEU A 39 0.08 -14.38 25.39
CA LEU A 39 -1.18 -13.88 24.84
C LEU A 39 -1.55 -12.47 25.35
N HIS A 40 -0.93 -11.96 26.43
CA HIS A 40 -1.18 -10.61 26.92
C HIS A 40 -0.71 -9.54 25.90
N ASP A 41 0.31 -9.86 25.11
CA ASP A 41 0.87 -8.95 24.11
C ASP A 41 0.00 -8.78 22.86
N ALA A 42 -0.98 -9.66 22.64
CA ALA A 42 -1.92 -9.54 21.52
C ALA A 42 -2.71 -8.21 21.54
N GLY A 43 -3.12 -7.74 22.73
CA GLY A 43 -3.78 -6.45 22.87
C GLY A 43 -2.86 -5.27 22.54
N GLN A 44 -1.57 -5.40 22.86
CA GLN A 44 -0.57 -4.38 22.57
C GLN A 44 -0.22 -4.33 21.08
N ILE A 45 -0.16 -5.47 20.39
CA ILE A 45 -0.03 -5.53 18.92
C ILE A 45 -1.14 -4.71 18.27
N ALA A 46 -2.39 -4.95 18.67
CA ALA A 46 -3.55 -4.23 18.15
C ALA A 46 -3.43 -2.71 18.38
N ARG A 47 -3.00 -2.30 19.58
CA ARG A 47 -2.80 -0.89 19.94
C ARG A 47 -1.73 -0.22 19.08
N GLN A 48 -0.56 -0.84 18.94
CA GLN A 48 0.52 -0.25 18.13
C GLN A 48 0.14 -0.20 16.65
N ALA A 49 -0.56 -1.22 16.13
CA ALA A 49 -1.06 -1.20 14.75
C ALA A 49 -2.07 -0.08 14.51
N ASP A 50 -3.00 0.17 15.43
CA ASP A 50 -3.95 1.29 15.33
C ASP A 50 -3.24 2.65 15.40
N ASN A 51 -2.23 2.81 16.28
CA ASN A 51 -1.40 4.01 16.33
C ASN A 51 -0.68 4.25 14.99
N LEU A 52 -0.03 3.23 14.44
CA LEU A 52 0.67 3.30 13.16
C LEU A 52 -0.28 3.64 12.01
N HIS A 53 -1.46 3.04 11.98
CA HIS A 53 -2.49 3.35 10.99
C HIS A 53 -2.96 4.81 11.07
N TRP A 54 -3.13 5.33 12.29
CA TRP A 54 -3.51 6.74 12.51
C TRP A 54 -2.39 7.71 12.07
N ILE A 55 -1.14 7.46 12.47
CA ILE A 55 0.02 8.27 12.06
C ILE A 55 0.15 8.25 10.53
N LEU A 56 0.01 7.08 9.90
CA LEU A 56 0.06 6.95 8.45
C LEU A 56 -1.00 7.81 7.76
N HIS A 57 -2.21 7.90 8.30
CA HIS A 57 -3.26 8.76 7.75
C HIS A 57 -2.81 10.23 7.74
N ILE A 58 -2.28 10.73 8.86
CA ILE A 58 -1.77 12.10 8.97
C ILE A 58 -0.61 12.35 8.00
N LEU A 59 0.33 11.41 7.92
CA LEU A 59 1.49 11.54 7.03
C LEU A 59 1.08 11.55 5.55
N ILE A 60 0.07 10.76 5.16
CA ILE A 60 -0.45 10.76 3.79
C ILE A 60 -1.18 12.08 3.49
N ASP A 61 -2.04 12.56 4.41
CA ASP A 61 -2.75 13.83 4.23
C ASP A 61 -1.78 15.01 4.06
N ARG A 62 -0.61 14.92 4.71
CA ARG A 62 0.48 15.90 4.61
C ARG A 62 1.49 15.62 3.49
N GLN A 63 1.29 14.58 2.69
CA GLN A 63 2.17 14.18 1.59
C GLN A 63 3.64 13.96 2.01
N ILE A 64 3.86 13.41 3.20
CA ILE A 64 5.19 13.16 3.79
C ILE A 64 5.31 11.73 4.32
N ALA A 65 4.60 10.77 3.73
CA ALA A 65 4.57 9.36 4.15
C ALA A 65 5.59 8.45 3.45
N ASP A 66 6.44 9.00 2.57
CA ASP A 66 7.38 8.19 1.78
C ASP A 66 8.36 7.40 2.64
N ASP A 67 8.88 8.00 3.71
CA ASP A 67 9.82 7.32 4.61
C ASP A 67 9.11 6.29 5.50
N PHE A 68 7.86 6.55 5.91
CA PHE A 68 7.02 5.53 6.55
C PHE A 68 6.92 4.29 5.67
N LEU A 69 6.60 4.47 4.38
CA LEU A 69 6.45 3.37 3.43
C LEU A 69 7.75 2.59 3.25
N LYS A 70 8.89 3.27 3.06
CA LYS A 70 10.19 2.61 2.91
C LYS A 70 10.53 1.76 4.13
N THR A 71 10.33 2.32 5.32
CA THR A 71 10.58 1.62 6.59
C THR A 71 9.64 0.44 6.74
N TRP A 72 8.35 0.60 6.45
CA TRP A 72 7.35 -0.48 6.50
C TRP A 72 7.64 -1.62 5.52
N ALA A 73 8.02 -1.30 4.28
CA ALA A 73 8.39 -2.31 3.29
C ALA A 73 9.62 -3.13 3.72
N SER A 74 10.50 -2.54 4.54
CA SER A 74 11.74 -3.17 5.01
C SER A 74 11.58 -3.97 6.32
N GLN A 75 10.35 -4.22 6.79
CA GLN A 75 10.09 -4.95 8.06
C GLN A 75 10.21 -6.47 7.91
N GLY A 76 11.37 -6.97 7.48
CA GLY A 76 11.63 -8.41 7.33
C GLY A 76 11.46 -9.18 8.65
N ASP A 77 12.11 -8.71 9.71
CA ASP A 77 12.17 -9.40 11.02
C ASP A 77 10.79 -9.58 11.66
N LEU A 78 9.90 -8.60 11.46
CA LEU A 78 8.52 -8.67 11.97
C LEU A 78 7.75 -9.85 11.35
N LEU A 79 8.06 -10.19 10.09
CA LEU A 79 7.37 -11.23 9.35
C LEU A 79 7.79 -12.64 9.78
N GLU A 80 9.00 -12.80 10.32
CA GLU A 80 9.47 -14.10 10.83
C GLU A 80 8.63 -14.59 12.03
N ALA A 81 8.16 -13.65 12.85
CA ALA A 81 7.26 -13.95 13.98
C ALA A 81 5.79 -14.05 13.58
N TYR A 82 5.42 -13.59 12.38
CA TYR A 82 4.02 -13.36 11.98
C TYR A 82 3.23 -14.66 11.91
N SER A 83 3.78 -15.71 11.29
CA SER A 83 3.13 -17.02 11.16
C SER A 83 2.97 -17.77 12.48
N ARG A 84 3.67 -17.34 13.53
CA ARG A 84 3.58 -17.92 14.89
C ARG A 84 2.51 -17.24 15.75
N VAL A 85 1.97 -16.10 15.30
CA VAL A 85 0.90 -15.38 15.96
C VAL A 85 -0.40 -15.66 15.21
N LEU A 86 -1.52 -15.83 15.93
CA LEU A 86 -2.82 -16.08 15.28
C LEU A 86 -3.32 -14.84 14.53
N ALA A 87 -3.97 -15.06 13.38
CA ALA A 87 -4.47 -13.99 12.51
C ALA A 87 -5.43 -12.99 13.17
N VAL A 88 -6.20 -13.44 14.17
CA VAL A 88 -7.06 -12.57 14.98
C VAL A 88 -6.28 -11.47 15.72
N HIS A 89 -4.98 -11.65 15.94
CA HIS A 89 -4.12 -10.69 16.63
C HIS A 89 -3.31 -9.80 15.68
N HIS A 90 -3.04 -10.23 14.44
CA HIS A 90 -2.20 -9.49 13.50
C HIS A 90 -2.96 -8.83 12.34
N TYR A 91 -4.25 -9.10 12.11
CA TYR A 91 -5.00 -8.47 11.02
C TYR A 91 -4.99 -6.93 11.03
N LYS A 92 -4.84 -6.30 12.20
CA LYS A 92 -4.69 -4.83 12.30
C LYS A 92 -3.38 -4.32 11.74
N VAL A 93 -2.31 -5.12 11.77
CA VAL A 93 -1.05 -4.81 11.08
C VAL A 93 -1.28 -4.81 9.57
N SER A 94 -1.99 -5.82 9.05
CA SER A 94 -2.40 -5.85 7.65
C SER A 94 -3.27 -4.66 7.23
N ARG A 95 -3.99 -4.00 8.15
CA ARG A 95 -4.70 -2.73 7.85
C ARG A 95 -3.75 -1.57 7.54
N VAL A 96 -2.58 -1.52 8.16
CA VAL A 96 -1.53 -0.53 7.83
C VAL A 96 -1.08 -0.76 6.39
N THR A 97 -0.78 -2.01 6.02
CA THR A 97 -0.44 -2.38 4.65
C THR A 97 -1.59 -2.08 3.68
N ALA A 98 -2.85 -2.32 4.06
CA ALA A 98 -4.02 -1.98 3.26
C ALA A 98 -4.05 -0.47 2.94
N ARG A 99 -3.81 0.38 3.95
CA ARG A 99 -3.79 1.83 3.77
C ARG A 99 -2.67 2.30 2.84
N LEU A 100 -1.51 1.63 2.86
CA LEU A 100 -0.42 1.87 1.91
C LEU A 100 -0.81 1.50 0.48
N PHE A 101 -1.45 0.34 0.26
CA PHE A 101 -1.96 -0.03 -1.07
C PHE A 101 -2.97 0.98 -1.61
N VAL A 102 -3.91 1.42 -0.76
CA VAL A 102 -4.86 2.50 -1.12
C VAL A 102 -4.11 3.79 -1.46
N GLY A 103 -3.15 4.19 -0.63
CA GLY A 103 -2.36 5.41 -0.85
C GLY A 103 -1.59 5.40 -2.16
N ILE A 104 -0.98 4.26 -2.51
CA ILE A 104 -0.27 4.08 -3.79
C ILE A 104 -1.27 4.10 -4.96
N GLY A 105 -2.37 3.36 -4.85
CA GLY A 105 -3.38 3.23 -5.91
C GLY A 105 -4.09 4.53 -6.25
N GLU A 106 -4.41 5.33 -5.23
CA GLU A 106 -5.02 6.66 -5.35
C GLU A 106 -3.99 7.76 -5.62
N ARG A 107 -2.71 7.42 -5.77
CA ARG A 107 -1.59 8.35 -6.00
C ARG A 107 -1.41 9.40 -4.89
N GLN A 108 -1.84 9.08 -3.68
CA GLN A 108 -1.57 9.87 -2.48
C GLN A 108 -0.15 9.63 -1.93
N LEU A 109 0.46 8.52 -2.32
CA LEU A 109 1.77 8.08 -1.86
C LEU A 109 2.67 7.76 -3.06
N LEU A 110 3.80 8.46 -3.15
CA LEU A 110 4.75 8.28 -4.24
C LEU A 110 5.78 7.22 -3.85
N ALA A 111 5.57 6.02 -4.36
CA ALA A 111 6.46 4.90 -4.10
C ALA A 111 7.37 4.64 -5.32
N SER A 112 8.69 4.53 -5.10
CA SER A 112 9.60 4.06 -6.15
C SER A 112 9.20 2.64 -6.59
N LYS A 113 9.68 2.22 -7.75
CA LYS A 113 9.42 0.85 -8.25
C LYS A 113 9.94 -0.19 -7.26
N GLU A 114 11.13 0.03 -6.72
CA GLU A 114 11.84 -0.85 -5.79
C GLU A 114 11.06 -1.00 -4.49
N VAL A 115 10.55 0.10 -3.93
CA VAL A 115 9.76 0.09 -2.69
C VAL A 115 8.43 -0.66 -2.88
N ARG A 116 7.76 -0.49 -4.04
CA ARG A 116 6.54 -1.25 -4.36
C ARG A 116 6.80 -2.74 -4.52
N CYS A 117 7.89 -3.11 -5.19
CA CYS A 117 8.33 -4.50 -5.28
C CYS A 117 8.56 -5.08 -3.88
N LEU A 118 9.32 -4.38 -3.04
CA LEU A 118 9.65 -4.84 -1.69
C LEU A 118 8.40 -4.98 -0.81
N LEU A 119 7.49 -4.00 -0.86
CA LEU A 119 6.23 -4.04 -0.13
C LEU A 119 5.44 -5.30 -0.50
N LEU A 120 5.25 -5.58 -1.78
CA LEU A 120 4.51 -6.76 -2.25
C LEU A 120 5.25 -8.05 -1.91
N GLN A 121 6.56 -8.13 -2.12
CA GLN A 121 7.34 -9.34 -1.82
C GLN A 121 7.29 -9.72 -0.33
N LYS A 122 7.28 -8.74 0.57
CA LYS A 122 7.27 -8.98 2.01
C LYS A 122 5.85 -9.20 2.55
N TRP A 123 4.92 -8.34 2.17
CA TRP A 123 3.64 -8.26 2.86
C TRP A 123 2.49 -8.97 2.18
N LEU A 124 2.58 -9.29 0.88
CA LEU A 124 1.42 -9.77 0.12
C LEU A 124 0.84 -11.07 0.67
N GLU A 125 1.70 -12.01 1.03
CA GLU A 125 1.30 -13.31 1.57
C GLU A 125 0.53 -13.18 2.89
N HIS A 126 1.12 -12.50 3.87
CA HIS A 126 0.50 -12.22 5.17
C HIS A 126 -0.78 -11.37 5.03
N PHE A 127 -0.77 -10.40 4.10
CA PHE A 127 -1.92 -9.58 3.80
C PHE A 127 -3.10 -10.41 3.27
N TYR A 128 -2.80 -11.38 2.41
CA TYR A 128 -3.76 -12.31 1.88
C TYR A 128 -4.39 -13.16 2.99
N GLU A 129 -3.59 -13.73 3.90
CA GLU A 129 -4.05 -14.52 5.05
C GLU A 129 -4.99 -13.73 5.98
N ASP A 130 -4.68 -12.44 6.17
CA ASP A 130 -5.43 -11.55 7.06
C ASP A 130 -6.69 -10.95 6.45
N PHE A 131 -6.85 -11.01 5.12
CA PHE A 131 -7.90 -10.25 4.46
C PHE A 131 -9.30 -10.66 4.89
N GLY A 132 -9.53 -11.96 5.12
CA GLY A 132 -10.79 -12.47 5.65
C GLY A 132 -11.10 -11.91 7.05
N TRP A 133 -10.09 -11.84 7.93
CA TRP A 133 -10.22 -11.25 9.26
C TRP A 133 -10.47 -9.74 9.20
N MET A 134 -9.73 -9.02 8.37
CA MET A 134 -9.97 -7.59 8.14
C MET A 134 -11.41 -7.35 7.70
N ARG A 135 -11.92 -8.13 6.73
CA ARG A 135 -13.30 -7.99 6.24
C ARG A 135 -14.35 -8.28 7.31
N ARG A 136 -14.16 -9.32 8.12
CA ARG A 136 -15.13 -9.72 9.15
C ARG A 136 -15.19 -8.76 10.33
N VAL A 137 -14.04 -8.21 10.73
CA VAL A 137 -13.91 -7.50 12.02
C VAL A 137 -13.80 -5.98 11.87
N SER A 138 -13.32 -5.47 10.72
CA SER A 138 -13.10 -4.04 10.53
C SER A 138 -14.39 -3.34 10.05
N LYS A 139 -15.12 -2.72 10.97
CA LYS A 139 -16.26 -1.87 10.63
C LYS A 139 -15.83 -0.72 9.72
N GLY A 140 -16.57 -0.49 8.62
CA GLY A 140 -16.30 0.61 7.69
C GLY A 140 -15.11 0.40 6.75
N LEU A 141 -14.54 -0.81 6.68
CA LEU A 141 -13.47 -1.13 5.73
C LEU A 141 -13.98 -1.02 4.30
N ASN A 142 -13.44 -0.08 3.51
CA ASN A 142 -13.74 0.00 2.09
C ASN A 142 -12.94 -1.03 1.31
N ARG A 143 -13.50 -2.24 1.20
CA ARG A 143 -12.93 -3.38 0.49
C ARG A 143 -12.48 -3.02 -0.94
N HIS A 144 -13.31 -2.29 -1.68
CA HIS A 144 -13.04 -1.99 -3.08
C HIS A 144 -11.83 -1.08 -3.26
N LEU A 145 -11.67 -0.07 -2.40
CA LEU A 145 -10.48 0.79 -2.45
C LEU A 145 -9.20 -0.01 -2.19
N ILE A 146 -9.25 -0.97 -1.27
CA ILE A 146 -8.10 -1.81 -0.95
C ILE A 146 -7.76 -2.73 -2.11
N GLU A 147 -8.76 -3.38 -2.71
CA GLU A 147 -8.61 -4.25 -3.88
C GLU A 147 -8.06 -3.48 -5.08
N ASP A 148 -8.64 -2.31 -5.40
CA ASP A 148 -8.19 -1.47 -6.50
C ASP A 148 -6.77 -0.92 -6.23
N GLY A 149 -6.48 -0.51 -4.99
CA GLY A 149 -5.15 -0.06 -4.58
C GLY A 149 -4.07 -1.15 -4.70
N LEU A 150 -4.40 -2.36 -4.26
CA LEU A 150 -3.52 -3.53 -4.40
C LEU A 150 -3.30 -3.87 -5.87
N SER A 151 -4.36 -3.96 -6.67
CA SER A 151 -4.26 -4.21 -8.11
C SER A 151 -3.39 -3.15 -8.80
N ASN A 152 -3.62 -1.87 -8.52
CA ASN A 152 -2.85 -0.77 -9.09
C ASN A 152 -1.37 -0.85 -8.70
N THR A 153 -1.07 -1.26 -7.46
CA THR A 153 0.30 -1.48 -7.01
C THR A 153 0.95 -2.64 -7.79
N ILE A 154 0.28 -3.78 -7.93
CA ILE A 154 0.78 -4.95 -8.68
C ILE A 154 1.01 -4.62 -10.16
N LEU A 155 0.10 -3.85 -10.77
CA LEU A 155 0.18 -3.43 -12.17
C LEU A 155 1.41 -2.59 -12.51
N THR A 156 2.07 -2.02 -11.50
CA THR A 156 3.27 -1.19 -11.70
C THR A 156 4.57 -1.97 -11.62
N LEU A 157 4.50 -3.26 -11.29
CA LEU A 157 5.66 -4.14 -11.22
C LEU A 157 6.18 -4.53 -12.61
N PRO A 158 7.46 -4.98 -12.71
CA PRO A 158 7.93 -5.70 -13.89
C PRO A 158 7.00 -6.85 -14.29
N LEU A 159 6.87 -7.08 -15.60
CA LEU A 159 5.96 -8.09 -16.15
C LEU A 159 6.14 -9.50 -15.54
N PRO A 160 7.36 -10.01 -15.32
CA PRO A 160 7.54 -11.35 -14.73
C PRO A 160 6.92 -11.45 -13.33
N LEU A 161 7.21 -10.48 -12.45
CA LEU A 161 6.69 -10.47 -11.08
C LEU A 161 5.18 -10.28 -11.05
N HIS A 162 4.65 -9.44 -11.94
CA HIS A 162 3.22 -9.26 -12.12
C HIS A 162 2.52 -10.56 -12.56
N GLN A 163 3.11 -11.34 -13.46
CA GLN A 163 2.57 -12.63 -13.90
C GLN A 163 2.62 -13.68 -12.79
N GLU A 164 3.73 -13.77 -12.06
CA GLU A 164 3.91 -14.67 -10.92
C GLU A 164 2.85 -14.44 -9.84
N ILE A 165 2.68 -13.20 -9.38
CA ILE A 165 1.68 -12.83 -8.38
C ILE A 165 0.27 -13.19 -8.87
N ARG A 166 -0.02 -12.95 -10.14
CA ARG A 166 -1.34 -13.24 -10.72
C ARG A 166 -1.64 -14.73 -10.75
N LEU A 167 -0.67 -15.56 -11.14
CA LEU A 167 -0.83 -17.01 -11.18
C LEU A 167 -0.98 -17.59 -9.78
N SER A 168 -0.17 -17.12 -8.82
CA SER A 168 -0.29 -17.50 -7.41
C SER A 168 -1.67 -17.15 -6.85
N TRP A 169 -2.13 -15.91 -7.06
CA TRP A 169 -3.46 -15.48 -6.65
C TRP A 169 -4.57 -16.28 -7.36
N PHE A 170 -4.46 -16.54 -8.66
CA PHE A 170 -5.47 -17.29 -9.40
C PHE A 170 -5.60 -18.73 -8.90
N ASN A 171 -4.47 -19.40 -8.62
CA ASN A 171 -4.47 -20.72 -8.01
C ASN A 171 -5.18 -20.71 -6.64
N ARG A 172 -4.94 -19.70 -5.81
CA ARG A 172 -5.65 -19.57 -4.52
C ARG A 172 -7.13 -19.28 -4.70
N PHE A 173 -7.47 -18.37 -5.59
CA PHE A 173 -8.86 -17.99 -5.88
C PHE A 173 -9.70 -19.20 -6.33
N LEU A 174 -9.12 -20.13 -7.10
CA LEU A 174 -9.81 -21.35 -7.49
C LEU A 174 -9.95 -22.36 -6.34
N ASN A 175 -9.00 -22.36 -5.39
CA ASN A 175 -8.91 -23.35 -4.32
C ASN A 175 -9.45 -22.84 -2.98
N SER A 176 -9.91 -21.60 -2.89
CA SER A 176 -10.26 -20.95 -1.63
C SER A 176 -11.48 -20.04 -1.80
N GLY A 177 -12.31 -19.95 -0.75
CA GLY A 177 -13.57 -19.18 -0.78
C GLY A 177 -13.38 -17.66 -0.87
N GLU A 178 -14.46 -16.90 -0.67
CA GLU A 178 -14.49 -15.45 -0.92
C GLU A 178 -13.58 -14.59 -0.02
N ASP A 179 -12.84 -15.16 0.95
CA ASP A 179 -12.06 -14.46 1.98
C ASP A 179 -10.82 -13.68 1.50
N TRP A 180 -10.50 -13.69 0.21
CA TRP A 180 -9.32 -13.02 -0.37
C TRP A 180 -9.66 -11.71 -1.08
N PRO A 181 -8.68 -10.78 -1.25
CA PRO A 181 -8.89 -9.58 -2.04
C PRO A 181 -9.06 -9.93 -3.52
N ASN A 182 -10.08 -9.34 -4.15
CA ASN A 182 -10.37 -9.50 -5.57
C ASN A 182 -9.49 -8.56 -6.42
N ILE A 183 -8.29 -9.01 -6.74
CA ILE A 183 -7.37 -8.23 -7.59
C ILE A 183 -7.69 -8.33 -9.08
N HIS A 184 -8.61 -9.21 -9.49
CA HIS A 184 -9.02 -9.40 -10.88
C HIS A 184 -9.71 -8.17 -11.49
N ARG A 185 -10.47 -7.42 -10.67
CA ARG A 185 -11.19 -6.22 -11.14
C ARG A 185 -10.23 -5.16 -11.68
N GLY A 186 -9.14 -4.87 -10.97
CA GLY A 186 -8.14 -3.91 -11.43
C GLY A 186 -7.44 -4.33 -12.73
N PHE A 187 -7.23 -5.63 -12.94
CA PHE A 187 -6.66 -6.14 -14.19
C PHE A 187 -7.61 -5.99 -15.38
N LYS A 188 -8.92 -6.25 -15.22
CA LYS A 188 -9.92 -6.03 -16.28
C LYS A 188 -9.93 -4.57 -16.75
N VAL A 189 -9.87 -3.63 -15.82
CA VAL A 189 -9.88 -2.19 -16.13
C VAL A 189 -8.60 -1.79 -16.89
N CYS A 190 -7.43 -2.24 -16.43
CA CYS A 190 -6.17 -1.93 -17.11
C CYS A 190 -6.05 -2.60 -18.48
N TRP A 191 -6.55 -3.83 -18.63
CA TRP A 191 -6.57 -4.52 -19.93
C TRP A 191 -7.47 -3.79 -20.93
N ARG A 192 -8.67 -3.36 -20.52
CA ARG A 192 -9.55 -2.53 -21.37
C ARG A 192 -8.86 -1.23 -21.79
N ARG A 193 -8.21 -0.53 -20.84
CA ARG A 193 -7.47 0.71 -21.13
C ARG A 193 -6.27 0.49 -22.07
N ALA A 194 -5.54 -0.61 -21.91
CA ALA A 194 -4.42 -0.96 -22.79
C ALA A 194 -4.88 -1.34 -24.21
N LEU A 195 -5.95 -2.11 -24.32
CA LEU A 195 -6.55 -2.46 -25.62
C LEU A 195 -7.16 -1.24 -26.33
N TRP A 196 -7.81 -0.32 -25.61
CA TRP A 196 -8.30 0.93 -26.20
C TRP A 196 -7.16 1.81 -26.70
N LYS A 197 -6.04 1.91 -25.98
CA LYS A 197 -4.83 2.62 -26.47
C LYS A 197 -4.23 1.98 -27.72
N ARG A 198 -4.37 0.67 -27.90
CA ARG A 198 -3.90 -0.06 -29.08
C ARG A 198 -4.87 0.02 -30.27
N ASN A 199 -6.17 0.16 -29.99
CA ASN A 199 -7.24 0.17 -31.00
C ASN A 199 -7.74 1.59 -31.35
N GLY A 200 -7.17 2.65 -30.78
CA GLY A 200 -7.40 4.02 -31.22
C GLY A 200 -6.71 4.29 -32.56
N GLY A 201 -7.50 4.52 -33.62
CA GLY A 201 -7.14 4.63 -35.04
C GLY A 201 -5.97 5.55 -35.46
N PRO A 202 -5.62 5.55 -36.75
CA PRO A 202 -4.31 5.94 -37.27
C PRO A 202 -3.94 7.38 -36.91
N GLN A 203 -2.73 7.56 -36.38
CA GLN A 203 -2.08 8.88 -36.35
C GLN A 203 -2.06 9.41 -37.79
N ARG A 204 -2.81 10.48 -38.06
CA ARG A 204 -2.52 11.31 -39.25
C ARG A 204 -1.06 11.76 -39.10
N PRO A 205 -0.19 11.49 -40.09
CA PRO A 205 1.18 11.98 -40.02
C PRO A 205 1.15 13.51 -39.86
N PRO A 206 2.13 14.12 -39.17
CA PRO A 206 2.22 15.56 -39.04
C PRO A 206 2.19 16.17 -40.45
N GLN A 207 1.19 17.01 -40.73
CA GLN A 207 1.19 17.81 -41.94
C GLN A 207 2.35 18.79 -41.83
N LEU A 208 3.49 18.43 -42.41
CA LEU A 208 4.60 19.33 -42.66
C LEU A 208 4.08 20.48 -43.52
N ARG A 209 3.78 21.61 -42.89
CA ARG A 209 3.62 22.88 -43.62
C ARG A 209 5.01 23.30 -44.09
N ILE A 210 5.31 22.99 -45.34
CA ILE A 210 6.44 23.59 -46.05
C ILE A 210 6.06 25.05 -46.27
N ALA A 211 6.64 25.95 -45.48
CA ALA A 211 6.64 27.36 -45.79
C ALA A 211 7.59 27.55 -46.97
N ALA A 212 7.03 27.83 -48.16
CA ALA A 212 7.82 28.34 -49.27
C ALA A 212 8.32 29.74 -48.87
N ALA A 213 9.62 29.85 -48.60
CA ALA A 213 10.28 31.14 -48.52
C ALA A 213 10.30 31.72 -49.94
N SER A 214 9.48 32.74 -50.18
CA SER A 214 9.60 33.62 -51.33
C SER A 214 10.94 34.34 -51.23
N SER A 215 11.90 33.91 -52.04
CA SER A 215 13.11 34.64 -52.35
C SER A 215 12.76 35.78 -53.29
N ASP A 216 12.72 37.02 -52.78
CA ASP A 216 12.81 38.20 -53.63
C ASP A 216 14.16 38.89 -53.37
N HIS A 217 15.05 38.71 -54.35
CA HIS A 217 16.18 39.59 -54.61
C HIS A 217 15.73 40.64 -55.64
N SER A 218 15.80 41.91 -55.26
CA SER A 218 16.43 43.03 -55.98
C SER A 218 16.01 44.37 -55.41
#